data_AF-A0A1X1L3D1-F1
#
_entry.id   AF-A0A1X1L3D1-F1
#
_cell.length_a   1.000
_cell.length_b   1.000
_cell.length_c   1.000
_cell.angle_alpha   90.00
_cell.angle_beta   90.00
_cell.angle_gamma   90.00
#
_symmetry.space_group_name_H-M   'P 1'
#
loop_
_entity.id
_entity.type
_entity.pdbx_description
1 polymer ?
#
loop_
_entity_poly.entity_id
_entity_poly.type
_entity_poly.pdbx_seq_one_letter_code
_entity_poly.pdbx_strand_id
1 'polypeptide(L)'
;MKKMKYYEETNALLHQFSEDNQQYFEELWDSFNLAGFLYDEDYLREQIYLMMLDFSEAERDGMSAEDYLGKNPKKLMKEMLKEAPRSSIKESLLTPILVLAVLRYYQLLSDFSKGSLLTVNLLTFLGQLLLFLIGFGLVATILRWGLVQDSPKMKIGTYIVVGILVLLVVLGYVGMGSFIQEGAFYLPAPWDSFLVFTLSLVISIWNWKEPIFRPFVSMIVAHLVVGSLLRYYAWMGISNVFLTKVIPLAVLFIGIFLLFRGFKKIKWSEI
;
A
#
# COMPACT_ATOMS: atom_id res chain seq x y z
N MET A 1 -3.05 -13.01 -17.09
CA MET A 1 -3.78 -12.78 -18.35
C MET A 1 -5.30 -12.75 -18.15
N LYS A 2 -5.93 -13.66 -17.39
CA LYS A 2 -7.38 -13.60 -17.12
C LYS A 2 -7.84 -12.32 -16.39
N LYS A 3 -7.07 -11.84 -15.40
CA LYS A 3 -7.41 -10.68 -14.57
C LYS A 3 -7.67 -9.36 -15.31
N MET A 4 -6.83 -9.01 -16.29
CA MET A 4 -7.06 -7.81 -17.12
C MET A 4 -8.20 -8.00 -18.10
N LYS A 5 -8.38 -9.22 -18.62
CA LYS A 5 -9.44 -9.54 -19.58
C LYS A 5 -10.83 -9.27 -18.99
N TYR A 6 -11.15 -9.81 -17.82
CA TYR A 6 -12.45 -9.55 -17.20
C TYR A 6 -12.63 -8.08 -16.79
N TYR A 7 -11.57 -7.39 -16.36
CA TYR A 7 -11.69 -5.96 -16.06
C TYR A 7 -12.07 -5.12 -17.28
N GLU A 8 -11.38 -5.32 -18.39
CA GLU A 8 -11.65 -4.60 -19.64
C GLU A 8 -13.04 -4.95 -20.20
N GLU A 9 -13.39 -6.24 -20.19
CA GLU A 9 -14.68 -6.72 -20.69
C GLU A 9 -15.86 -6.24 -19.82
N THR A 10 -15.73 -6.28 -18.48
CA THR A 10 -16.72 -5.72 -17.54
C THR A 10 -16.93 -4.22 -17.77
N ASN A 11 -15.84 -3.44 -17.90
CA ASN A 11 -15.95 -2.01 -18.19
C ASN A 11 -16.62 -1.74 -19.54
N ALA A 12 -16.30 -2.53 -20.57
CA ALA A 12 -16.89 -2.39 -21.90
C ALA A 12 -18.39 -2.72 -21.89
N LEU A 13 -18.82 -3.70 -21.10
CA LEU A 13 -20.25 -4.02 -20.89
C LEU A 13 -20.96 -2.90 -20.11
N LEU A 14 -20.32 -2.36 -19.06
CA LEU A 14 -20.91 -1.32 -18.22
C LEU A 14 -21.35 -0.09 -19.03
N HIS A 15 -20.53 0.33 -20.00
CA HIS A 15 -20.81 1.46 -20.87
C HIS A 15 -21.90 1.20 -21.94
N GLN A 16 -22.38 -0.05 -22.08
CA GLN A 16 -23.47 -0.39 -23.01
C GLN A 16 -24.84 -0.35 -22.32
N PHE A 17 -24.87 -0.35 -20.99
CA PHE A 17 -26.10 -0.30 -20.22
C PHE A 17 -26.68 1.11 -20.19
N SER A 18 -27.99 1.20 -19.92
CA SER A 18 -28.64 2.47 -19.61
C SER A 18 -28.08 3.10 -18.32
N GLU A 19 -28.23 4.41 -18.16
CA GLU A 19 -27.65 5.14 -17.00
C GLU A 19 -28.08 4.56 -15.65
N ASP A 20 -29.37 4.20 -15.49
CA ASP A 20 -29.89 3.62 -14.24
C ASP A 20 -29.25 2.25 -13.93
N ASN A 21 -29.09 1.41 -14.95
CA ASN A 21 -28.49 0.09 -14.80
C ASN A 21 -26.97 0.18 -14.60
N GLN A 22 -26.31 1.14 -15.27
CA GLN A 22 -24.90 1.45 -15.04
C GLN A 22 -24.67 1.83 -13.57
N GLN A 23 -25.49 2.71 -13.00
CA GLN A 23 -25.37 3.12 -11.60
C GLN A 23 -25.51 1.92 -10.65
N TYR A 24 -26.43 1.00 -10.94
CA TYR A 24 -26.61 -0.23 -10.15
C TYR A 24 -25.32 -1.07 -10.09
N PHE A 25 -24.67 -1.29 -11.25
CA PHE A 25 -23.44 -2.08 -11.32
C PHE A 25 -22.21 -1.33 -10.78
N GLU A 26 -22.17 -0.01 -10.87
CA GLU A 26 -21.14 0.80 -10.21
C GLU A 26 -21.20 0.65 -8.68
N GLU A 27 -22.40 0.69 -8.08
CA GLU A 27 -22.57 0.45 -6.64
C GLU A 27 -22.18 -0.98 -6.22
N LEU A 28 -22.47 -1.96 -7.08
CA LEU A 28 -22.05 -3.35 -6.89
C LEU A 28 -20.52 -3.45 -6.93
N TRP A 29 -19.89 -2.79 -7.91
CA TRP A 29 -18.45 -2.79 -8.12
C TRP A 29 -17.68 -2.11 -6.98
N ASP A 30 -18.17 -0.98 -6.47
CA ASP A 30 -17.59 -0.30 -5.31
C ASP A 30 -17.62 -1.19 -4.06
N SER A 31 -18.70 -1.94 -3.88
CA SER A 31 -18.83 -2.91 -2.80
C SER A 31 -17.84 -4.07 -2.95
N PHE A 32 -17.56 -4.50 -4.19
CA PHE A 32 -16.52 -5.47 -4.50
C PHE A 32 -15.10 -4.94 -4.23
N ASN A 33 -14.79 -3.70 -4.61
CA ASN A 33 -13.44 -3.13 -4.43
C ASN A 33 -13.00 -3.13 -2.96
N LEU A 34 -13.93 -2.96 -2.03
CA LEU A 34 -13.68 -3.06 -0.60
C LEU A 34 -13.36 -4.50 -0.14
N ALA A 35 -13.80 -5.51 -0.89
CA ALA A 35 -13.70 -6.92 -0.55
C ALA A 35 -12.63 -7.70 -1.34
N GLY A 36 -12.26 -7.24 -2.55
CA GLY A 36 -11.35 -7.94 -3.47
C GLY A 36 -9.95 -8.20 -2.89
N PHE A 37 -9.56 -7.47 -1.84
CA PHE A 37 -8.32 -7.73 -1.10
C PHE A 37 -8.38 -8.94 -0.16
N LEU A 38 -9.58 -9.28 0.31
CA LEU A 38 -9.82 -10.24 1.39
C LEU A 38 -10.32 -11.60 0.88
N TYR A 39 -10.84 -11.61 -0.34
CA TYR A 39 -11.42 -12.75 -1.05
C TYR A 39 -10.67 -12.98 -2.37
N ASP A 40 -10.97 -14.10 -3.03
CA ASP A 40 -10.43 -14.38 -4.36
C ASP A 40 -10.97 -13.36 -5.36
N GLU A 41 -10.09 -12.44 -5.76
CA GLU A 41 -10.42 -11.33 -6.65
C GLU A 41 -10.79 -11.83 -8.06
N ASP A 42 -10.12 -12.88 -8.55
CA ASP A 42 -10.35 -13.41 -9.89
C ASP A 42 -11.71 -14.10 -9.94
N TYR A 43 -12.05 -14.90 -8.91
CA TYR A 43 -13.37 -15.50 -8.78
C TYR A 43 -14.47 -14.42 -8.73
N LEU A 44 -14.33 -13.42 -7.86
CA LEU A 44 -15.35 -12.38 -7.70
C LEU A 44 -15.54 -11.55 -8.98
N ARG A 45 -14.46 -11.18 -9.67
CA ARG A 45 -14.53 -10.49 -10.97
C ARG A 45 -15.23 -11.33 -12.03
N GLU A 46 -14.91 -12.61 -12.10
CA GLU A 46 -15.56 -13.53 -13.03
C GLU A 46 -17.06 -13.65 -12.74
N GLN A 47 -17.46 -13.75 -11.46
CA GLN A 47 -18.88 -13.78 -11.10
C GLN A 47 -19.63 -12.50 -11.49
N ILE A 48 -19.03 -11.32 -11.26
CA ILE A 48 -19.63 -10.04 -11.65
C ILE A 48 -19.73 -9.94 -13.17
N TYR A 49 -18.68 -10.35 -13.90
CA TYR A 49 -18.68 -10.35 -15.36
C TYR A 49 -19.79 -11.25 -15.94
N LEU A 50 -19.91 -12.49 -15.45
CA LEU A 50 -20.96 -13.41 -15.88
C LEU A 50 -22.36 -12.86 -15.59
N MET A 51 -22.55 -12.25 -14.41
CA MET A 51 -23.81 -11.60 -14.04
C MET A 51 -24.17 -10.44 -14.98
N MET A 52 -23.20 -9.60 -15.35
CA MET A 52 -23.42 -8.51 -16.30
C MET A 52 -23.70 -9.05 -17.71
N LEU A 53 -23.04 -10.14 -18.11
CA LEU A 53 -23.28 -10.77 -19.39
C LEU A 53 -24.72 -11.30 -19.49
N ASP A 54 -25.17 -12.03 -18.47
CA ASP A 54 -26.54 -12.56 -18.40
C ASP A 54 -27.57 -11.42 -18.35
N PHE A 55 -27.28 -10.35 -17.59
CA PHE A 55 -28.14 -9.17 -17.53
C PHE A 55 -28.23 -8.41 -18.86
N SER A 56 -27.16 -8.39 -19.66
CA SER A 56 -27.16 -7.70 -20.96
C SER A 56 -28.27 -8.20 -21.89
N GLU A 57 -28.66 -9.47 -21.80
CA GLU A 57 -29.80 -10.02 -22.55
C GLU A 57 -31.13 -9.50 -22.00
N ALA A 58 -31.29 -9.49 -20.67
CA ALA A 58 -32.51 -9.00 -20.02
C ALA A 58 -32.75 -7.49 -20.24
N GLU A 59 -31.69 -6.68 -20.27
CA GLU A 59 -31.81 -5.25 -20.56
C GLU A 59 -32.25 -4.98 -22.01
N ARG A 60 -31.82 -5.81 -22.97
CA ARG A 60 -32.29 -5.72 -24.37
C ARG A 60 -33.79 -5.98 -24.48
N ASP A 61 -34.34 -6.78 -23.58
CA ASP A 61 -35.77 -7.03 -23.43
C ASP A 61 -36.49 -5.96 -22.58
N GLY A 62 -35.78 -4.89 -22.18
CA GLY A 62 -36.31 -3.74 -21.46
C GLY A 62 -36.41 -3.92 -19.94
N MET A 63 -35.73 -4.92 -19.37
CA MET A 63 -35.72 -5.16 -17.93
C MET A 63 -34.69 -4.29 -17.20
N SER A 64 -35.04 -3.79 -16.01
CA SER A 64 -34.09 -3.08 -15.15
C SER A 64 -33.22 -4.05 -14.34
N ALA A 65 -32.02 -3.62 -13.95
CA ALA A 65 -31.12 -4.40 -13.10
C ALA A 65 -31.73 -4.65 -11.71
N GLU A 66 -32.51 -3.70 -11.19
CA GLU A 66 -33.23 -3.88 -9.93
C GLU A 66 -34.29 -4.98 -10.00
N ASP A 67 -34.99 -5.11 -11.13
CA ASP A 67 -36.00 -6.15 -11.33
C ASP A 67 -35.36 -7.52 -11.56
N TYR A 68 -34.22 -7.57 -12.25
CA TYR A 68 -33.51 -8.82 -12.56
C TYR A 68 -32.68 -9.35 -11.39
N LEU A 69 -31.87 -8.50 -10.76
CA LEU A 69 -30.90 -8.85 -9.70
C LEU A 69 -31.38 -8.49 -8.29
N GLY A 70 -32.46 -7.72 -8.18
CA GLY A 70 -33.01 -7.23 -6.93
C GLY A 70 -32.53 -5.81 -6.59
N LYS A 71 -33.33 -5.09 -5.81
CA LYS A 71 -33.19 -3.64 -5.54
C LYS A 71 -31.95 -3.19 -4.74
N ASN A 72 -31.11 -4.10 -4.26
CA ASN A 72 -30.02 -3.73 -3.36
C ASN A 72 -28.69 -4.39 -3.79
N PRO A 73 -27.87 -3.70 -4.59
CA PRO A 73 -26.60 -4.25 -5.09
C PRO A 73 -25.63 -4.57 -3.94
N LYS A 74 -25.67 -3.80 -2.84
CA LYS A 74 -24.82 -4.06 -1.66
C LYS A 74 -25.19 -5.34 -0.94
N LYS A 75 -26.49 -5.65 -0.88
CA LYS A 75 -26.99 -6.91 -0.32
C LYS A 75 -26.58 -8.09 -1.20
N LEU A 76 -26.72 -7.95 -2.51
CA LEU A 76 -26.28 -8.95 -3.49
C LEU A 76 -24.78 -9.26 -3.34
N MET A 77 -23.93 -8.24 -3.34
CA MET A 77 -22.49 -8.39 -3.13
C MET A 77 -22.20 -9.13 -1.82
N LYS A 78 -22.87 -8.75 -0.73
CA LYS A 78 -22.67 -9.41 0.56
C LYS A 78 -23.04 -10.90 0.52
N GLU A 79 -24.10 -11.27 -0.19
CA GLU A 79 -24.48 -12.68 -0.37
C GLU A 79 -23.42 -13.42 -1.19
N MET A 80 -22.90 -12.82 -2.25
CA MET A 80 -21.76 -13.36 -3.01
C MET A 80 -20.53 -13.56 -2.12
N LEU A 81 -20.20 -12.60 -1.25
CA LEU A 81 -19.05 -12.68 -0.33
C LEU A 81 -19.17 -13.77 0.74
N LYS A 82 -20.37 -14.27 1.04
CA LYS A 82 -20.54 -15.40 1.97
C LYS A 82 -20.06 -16.71 1.34
N GLU A 83 -20.28 -16.86 0.05
CA GLU A 83 -19.93 -18.07 -0.73
C GLU A 83 -18.55 -17.96 -1.40
N ALA A 84 -18.02 -16.74 -1.50
CA ALA A 84 -16.75 -16.48 -2.17
C ALA A 84 -15.55 -17.18 -1.48
N PRO A 85 -14.66 -17.82 -2.26
CA PRO A 85 -13.43 -18.35 -1.72
C PRO A 85 -12.53 -17.22 -1.20
N ARG A 86 -11.73 -17.56 -0.20
CA ARG A 86 -10.76 -16.62 0.38
C ARG A 86 -9.59 -16.43 -0.59
N SER A 87 -8.96 -15.26 -0.54
CA SER A 87 -7.71 -15.04 -1.27
C SER A 87 -6.66 -16.08 -0.89
N SER A 88 -5.88 -16.52 -1.88
CA SER A 88 -4.80 -17.44 -1.63
C SER A 88 -3.77 -16.82 -0.69
N ILE A 89 -3.09 -17.63 0.15
CA ILE A 89 -2.06 -17.12 1.08
C ILE A 89 -0.98 -16.35 0.31
N LYS A 90 -0.61 -16.83 -0.88
CA LYS A 90 0.39 -16.19 -1.74
C LYS A 90 -0.03 -14.78 -2.15
N GLU A 91 -1.27 -14.61 -2.61
CA GLU A 91 -1.78 -13.30 -3.04
C GLU A 91 -2.04 -12.37 -1.85
N SER A 92 -2.60 -12.92 -0.77
CA SER A 92 -2.88 -12.17 0.45
C SER A 92 -1.61 -11.62 1.12
N LEU A 93 -0.47 -12.31 0.98
CA LEU A 93 0.81 -11.88 1.55
C LEU A 93 1.61 -10.94 0.63
N LEU A 94 1.32 -10.89 -0.67
CA LEU A 94 2.12 -10.08 -1.61
C LEU A 94 2.05 -8.59 -1.26
N THR A 95 0.85 -8.05 -1.09
CA THR A 95 0.63 -6.64 -0.73
C THR A 95 1.27 -6.24 0.61
N PRO A 96 1.01 -6.93 1.74
CA PRO A 96 1.65 -6.57 3.01
C PRO A 96 3.18 -6.69 2.96
N ILE A 97 3.74 -7.67 2.23
CA ILE A 97 5.19 -7.78 2.03
C ILE A 97 5.73 -6.60 1.24
N LEU A 98 5.05 -6.16 0.17
CA LEU A 98 5.46 -4.97 -0.59
C LEU A 98 5.41 -3.69 0.26
N VAL A 99 4.35 -3.50 1.05
CA VAL A 99 4.23 -2.36 1.98
C VAL A 99 5.38 -2.39 2.97
N LEU A 100 5.67 -3.55 3.57
CA LEU A 100 6.82 -3.72 4.46
C LEU A 100 8.14 -3.42 3.76
N ALA A 101 8.36 -3.92 2.55
CA ALA A 101 9.59 -3.68 1.80
C ALA A 101 9.82 -2.18 1.56
N VAL A 102 8.76 -1.43 1.22
CA VAL A 102 8.80 0.02 1.07
C VAL A 102 9.14 0.71 2.40
N LEU A 103 8.42 0.39 3.48
CA LEU A 103 8.69 0.94 4.81
C LEU A 103 10.15 0.66 5.24
N ARG A 104 10.64 -0.55 4.95
CA ARG A 104 12.01 -0.96 5.24
C ARG A 104 13.05 -0.23 4.45
N TYR A 105 12.80 0.00 3.18
CA TYR A 105 13.70 0.78 2.35
C TYR A 105 13.81 2.24 2.85
N TYR A 106 12.69 2.86 3.22
CA TYR A 106 12.74 4.21 3.80
C TYR A 106 13.40 4.26 5.18
N GLN A 107 13.21 3.23 6.00
CA GLN A 107 13.94 3.14 7.26
C GLN A 107 15.45 2.98 7.02
N LEU A 108 15.87 2.18 6.03
CA LEU A 108 17.26 2.04 5.64
C LEU A 108 17.86 3.38 5.19
N LEU A 109 17.13 4.17 4.38
CA LEU A 109 17.55 5.52 3.98
C LEU A 109 17.67 6.45 5.18
N SER A 110 16.69 6.41 6.09
CA SER A 110 16.71 7.17 7.34
C SER A 110 17.95 6.82 8.17
N ASP A 111 18.19 5.53 8.42
CA ASP A 111 19.35 5.05 9.17
C ASP A 111 20.68 5.43 8.49
N PHE A 112 20.75 5.37 7.15
CA PHE A 112 21.92 5.80 6.38
C PHE A 112 22.21 7.31 6.55
N SER A 113 21.16 8.13 6.70
CA SER A 113 21.24 9.59 6.84
C SER A 113 21.27 10.08 8.30
N LYS A 114 21.11 9.18 9.28
CA LYS A 114 21.06 9.52 10.71
C LYS A 114 22.43 9.79 11.32
N GLY A 115 23.47 9.17 10.77
CA GLY A 115 24.84 9.24 11.28
C GLY A 115 25.87 8.79 10.25
N SER A 116 27.14 8.76 10.66
CA SER A 116 28.26 8.32 9.82
C SER A 116 28.40 6.80 9.72
N LEU A 117 27.72 6.04 10.59
CA LEU A 117 27.73 4.58 10.61
C LEU A 117 26.33 4.05 10.31
N LEU A 118 26.23 3.11 9.35
CA LEU A 118 24.98 2.41 9.10
C LEU A 118 24.84 1.24 10.09
N THR A 119 23.85 1.36 10.98
CA THR A 119 23.45 0.27 11.89
C THR A 119 22.25 -0.45 11.33
N VAL A 120 22.32 -1.77 11.26
CA VAL A 120 21.17 -2.62 10.94
C VAL A 120 20.93 -3.54 12.12
N ASN A 121 19.68 -3.64 12.57
CA ASN A 121 19.30 -4.54 13.65
C ASN A 121 18.39 -5.66 13.11
N LEU A 122 18.93 -6.88 13.03
CA LEU A 122 18.20 -8.03 12.50
C LEU A 122 17.06 -8.46 13.44
N LEU A 123 17.24 -8.36 14.75
CA LEU A 123 16.20 -8.73 15.71
C LEU A 123 15.05 -7.74 15.69
N THR A 124 15.34 -6.43 15.65
CA THR A 124 14.31 -5.40 15.40
C THR A 124 13.59 -5.67 14.09
N PHE A 125 14.31 -6.13 13.06
CA PHE A 125 13.71 -6.49 11.78
C PHE A 125 12.77 -7.67 11.83
N LEU A 126 13.16 -8.77 12.43
CA LEU A 126 12.31 -9.94 12.57
C LEU A 126 11.09 -9.60 13.42
N GLY A 127 11.27 -8.83 14.50
CA GLY A 127 10.16 -8.36 15.34
C GLY A 127 9.15 -7.49 14.56
N GLN A 128 9.63 -6.51 13.81
CA GLN A 128 8.79 -5.62 13.00
C GLN A 128 8.06 -6.39 11.88
N LEU A 129 8.73 -7.36 11.25
CA LEU A 129 8.13 -8.26 10.27
C LEU A 129 7.00 -9.09 10.88
N LEU A 130 7.26 -9.76 12.01
CA LEU A 130 6.28 -10.59 12.70
C LEU A 130 5.07 -9.76 13.17
N LEU A 131 5.32 -8.63 13.83
CA LEU A 131 4.27 -7.74 14.33
C LEU A 131 3.36 -7.27 13.19
N PHE A 132 3.95 -6.87 12.06
CA PHE A 132 3.18 -6.40 10.91
C PHE A 132 2.37 -7.54 10.26
N LEU A 133 2.96 -8.72 10.06
CA LEU A 133 2.25 -9.85 9.45
C LEU A 133 1.09 -10.34 10.34
N ILE A 134 1.30 -10.42 11.65
CA ILE A 134 0.26 -10.78 12.62
C ILE A 134 -0.83 -9.70 12.63
N GLY A 135 -0.44 -8.42 12.76
CA GLY A 135 -1.37 -7.30 12.77
C GLY A 135 -2.22 -7.24 11.50
N PHE A 136 -1.58 -7.40 10.34
CA PHE A 136 -2.24 -7.48 9.06
C PHE A 136 -3.23 -8.65 8.96
N GLY A 137 -2.82 -9.85 9.39
CA GLY A 137 -3.70 -11.03 9.39
C GLY A 137 -4.93 -10.86 10.29
N LEU A 138 -4.75 -10.23 11.45
CA LEU A 138 -5.85 -9.89 12.36
C LEU A 138 -6.79 -8.84 11.75
N VAL A 139 -6.25 -7.75 11.20
CA VAL A 139 -7.04 -6.72 10.51
C VAL A 139 -7.85 -7.32 9.36
N ALA A 140 -7.21 -8.13 8.51
CA ALA A 140 -7.89 -8.79 7.40
C ALA A 140 -9.00 -9.75 7.87
N THR A 141 -8.81 -10.43 9.00
CA THR A 141 -9.83 -11.33 9.58
C THR A 141 -11.02 -10.55 10.12
N ILE A 142 -10.77 -9.46 10.85
CA ILE A 142 -11.81 -8.61 11.45
C ILE A 142 -12.59 -7.87 10.35
N LEU A 143 -11.92 -7.32 9.34
CA LEU A 143 -12.57 -6.64 8.22
C LEU A 143 -13.46 -7.58 7.42
N ARG A 144 -13.02 -8.82 7.17
CA ARG A 144 -13.86 -9.85 6.52
C ARG A 144 -15.17 -10.06 7.26
N TRP A 145 -15.08 -10.20 8.58
CA TRP A 145 -16.27 -10.35 9.41
C TRP A 145 -17.17 -9.11 9.34
N GLY A 146 -16.60 -7.89 9.29
CA GLY A 146 -17.35 -6.64 9.15
C GLY A 146 -18.11 -6.50 7.84
N LEU A 147 -17.53 -6.94 6.72
CA LEU A 147 -18.15 -6.83 5.39
C LEU A 147 -19.47 -7.59 5.29
N VAL A 148 -19.58 -8.72 6.00
CA VAL A 148 -20.78 -9.58 5.99
C VAL A 148 -21.77 -9.28 7.12
N GLN A 149 -21.61 -8.19 7.88
CA GLN A 149 -22.58 -7.81 8.92
C GLN A 149 -23.79 -7.05 8.34
N ASP A 150 -24.98 -7.26 8.93
CA ASP A 150 -26.20 -6.51 8.55
C ASP A 150 -26.37 -5.23 9.36
N SER A 151 -25.90 -5.22 10.61
CA SER A 151 -26.10 -4.10 11.54
C SER A 151 -25.10 -2.96 11.28
N PRO A 152 -25.56 -1.73 10.99
CA PRO A 152 -24.68 -0.57 10.84
C PRO A 152 -23.86 -0.27 12.10
N LYS A 153 -24.44 -0.49 13.29
CA LYS A 153 -23.75 -0.29 14.58
C LYS A 153 -22.56 -1.24 14.74
N MET A 154 -22.71 -2.49 14.32
CA MET A 154 -21.64 -3.49 14.38
C MET A 154 -20.52 -3.19 13.37
N LYS A 155 -20.86 -2.66 12.19
CA LYS A 155 -19.86 -2.19 11.21
C LYS A 155 -19.01 -1.05 11.75
N ILE A 156 -19.64 -0.04 12.36
CA ILE A 156 -18.93 1.07 13.02
C ILE A 156 -17.98 0.54 14.11
N GLY A 157 -18.47 -0.37 14.97
CA GLY A 157 -17.66 -1.03 15.98
C GLY A 157 -16.45 -1.76 15.38
N THR A 158 -16.65 -2.48 14.27
CA THR A 158 -15.58 -3.18 13.55
C THR A 158 -14.51 -2.21 13.07
N TYR A 159 -14.89 -1.08 12.46
CA TYR A 159 -13.93 -0.07 12.01
C TYR A 159 -13.16 0.58 13.16
N ILE A 160 -13.81 0.83 14.31
CA ILE A 160 -13.13 1.34 15.50
C ILE A 160 -12.07 0.34 16.00
N VAL A 161 -12.43 -0.94 16.11
CA VAL A 161 -11.51 -2.00 16.54
C VAL A 161 -10.32 -2.12 15.58
N VAL A 162 -10.58 -2.10 14.27
CA VAL A 162 -9.52 -2.12 13.25
C VAL A 162 -8.62 -0.89 13.37
N GLY A 163 -9.20 0.30 13.55
CA GLY A 163 -8.43 1.54 13.72
C GLY A 163 -7.50 1.49 14.93
N ILE A 164 -7.99 1.01 16.08
CA ILE A 164 -7.17 0.83 17.30
C ILE A 164 -6.06 -0.20 17.04
N LEU A 165 -6.38 -1.33 16.42
CA LEU A 165 -5.39 -2.37 16.13
C LEU A 165 -4.29 -1.86 15.19
N VAL A 166 -4.64 -1.15 14.13
CA VAL A 166 -3.67 -0.52 13.20
C VAL A 166 -2.79 0.47 13.95
N LEU A 167 -3.38 1.31 14.82
CA LEU A 167 -2.61 2.24 15.64
C LEU A 167 -1.60 1.52 16.54
N LEU A 168 -2.01 0.45 17.21
CA LEU A 168 -1.11 -0.37 18.05
C LEU A 168 0.02 -1.02 17.24
N VAL A 169 -0.29 -1.53 16.04
CA VAL A 169 0.72 -2.11 15.14
C VAL A 169 1.74 -1.04 14.71
N VAL A 170 1.29 0.16 14.36
CA VAL A 170 2.18 1.28 13.99
C VAL A 170 3.05 1.71 15.17
N LEU A 171 2.45 1.91 16.35
CA LEU A 171 3.20 2.28 17.56
C LEU A 171 4.22 1.21 17.95
N GLY A 172 3.82 -0.07 17.90
CA GLY A 172 4.72 -1.19 18.14
C GLY A 172 5.84 -1.27 17.10
N TYR A 173 5.54 -1.05 15.82
CA TYR A 173 6.52 -1.06 14.74
C TYR A 173 7.58 0.04 14.94
N VAL A 174 7.15 1.27 15.22
CA VAL A 174 8.05 2.42 15.42
C VAL A 174 8.83 2.28 16.74
N GLY A 175 8.16 1.83 17.80
CA GLY A 175 8.75 1.67 19.14
C GLY A 175 9.68 0.47 19.28
N MET A 176 9.66 -0.49 18.35
CA MET A 176 10.41 -1.75 18.47
C MET A 176 11.91 -1.56 18.70
N GLY A 177 12.51 -0.55 18.04
CA GLY A 177 13.93 -0.23 18.19
C GLY A 177 14.32 0.28 19.58
N SER A 178 13.36 0.72 20.40
CA SER A 178 13.60 1.12 21.79
C SER A 178 13.66 -0.08 22.74
N PHE A 179 13.00 -1.19 22.39
CA PHE A 179 12.91 -2.39 23.23
C PHE A 179 13.98 -3.44 22.89
N ILE A 180 14.38 -3.52 21.61
CA ILE A 180 15.36 -4.49 21.12
C ILE A 180 16.67 -3.75 20.83
N GLN A 181 17.62 -3.81 21.76
CA GLN A 181 18.94 -3.20 21.60
C GLN A 181 20.00 -4.21 21.13
N GLU A 182 19.74 -5.50 21.30
CA GLU A 182 20.58 -6.59 20.85
C GLU A 182 20.47 -6.80 19.33
N GLY A 183 21.47 -7.44 18.73
CA GLY A 183 21.44 -7.81 17.32
C GLY A 183 21.72 -6.68 16.33
N ALA A 184 22.19 -5.53 16.81
CA ALA A 184 22.69 -4.44 15.98
C ALA A 184 24.09 -4.77 15.45
N PHE A 185 24.27 -4.64 14.14
CA PHE A 185 25.56 -4.74 13.48
C PHE A 185 25.84 -3.48 12.65
N TYR A 186 27.10 -3.11 12.61
CA TYR A 186 27.59 -2.02 11.77
C TYR A 186 27.96 -2.59 10.40
N LEU A 187 27.41 -1.99 9.35
CA LEU A 187 27.90 -2.24 8.00
C LEU A 187 29.01 -1.21 7.74
N PRO A 188 30.28 -1.62 7.62
CA PRO A 188 31.38 -0.68 7.46
C PRO A 188 31.35 -0.02 6.07
N ALA A 189 31.84 1.22 6.02
CA ALA A 189 32.17 1.85 4.75
C ALA A 189 33.34 1.09 4.07
N PRO A 190 33.34 0.98 2.72
CA PRO A 190 32.37 1.57 1.78
C PRO A 190 31.15 0.68 1.47
N TRP A 191 31.06 -0.52 2.07
CA TRP A 191 30.02 -1.50 1.74
C TRP A 191 28.61 -1.02 2.04
N ASP A 192 28.44 -0.25 3.12
CA ASP A 192 27.17 0.40 3.43
C ASP A 192 26.69 1.32 2.31
N SER A 193 27.59 2.13 1.79
CA SER A 193 27.36 3.11 0.75
C SER A 193 27.08 2.37 -0.56
N PHE A 194 27.89 1.37 -0.93
CA PHE A 194 27.62 0.56 -2.13
C PHE A 194 26.23 -0.08 -2.10
N LEU A 195 25.82 -0.67 -0.96
CA LEU A 195 24.50 -1.27 -0.81
C LEU A 195 23.38 -0.24 -1.00
N VAL A 196 23.43 0.87 -0.26
CA VAL A 196 22.36 1.87 -0.26
C VAL A 196 22.26 2.59 -1.61
N PHE A 197 23.40 2.93 -2.24
CA PHE A 197 23.41 3.53 -3.57
C PHE A 197 22.88 2.59 -4.64
N THR A 198 23.27 1.32 -4.62
CA THR A 198 22.80 0.34 -5.61
C THR A 198 21.30 0.13 -5.52
N LEU A 199 20.76 -0.10 -4.31
CA LEU A 199 19.32 -0.24 -4.09
C LEU A 199 18.57 1.03 -4.51
N SER A 200 19.10 2.19 -4.12
CA SER A 200 18.48 3.48 -4.44
C SER A 200 18.47 3.79 -5.93
N LEU A 201 19.50 3.38 -6.67
CA LEU A 201 19.54 3.53 -8.12
C LEU A 201 18.45 2.68 -8.77
N VAL A 202 18.35 1.40 -8.41
CA VAL A 202 17.33 0.48 -8.95
C VAL A 202 15.92 1.01 -8.66
N ILE A 203 15.65 1.39 -7.41
CA ILE A 203 14.34 1.91 -6.99
C ILE A 203 14.04 3.25 -7.66
N SER A 204 15.03 4.13 -7.83
CA SER A 204 14.82 5.41 -8.52
C SER A 204 14.49 5.22 -9.99
N ILE A 205 15.17 4.30 -10.68
CA ILE A 205 14.87 3.94 -12.08
C ILE A 205 13.45 3.40 -12.19
N TRP A 206 13.04 2.53 -11.26
CA TRP A 206 11.68 2.01 -11.22
C TRP A 206 10.64 3.11 -10.98
N ASN A 207 10.85 3.92 -9.95
CA ASN A 207 9.96 5.03 -9.59
C ASN A 207 9.86 6.08 -10.72
N TRP A 208 10.89 6.21 -11.56
CA TRP A 208 10.85 7.14 -12.68
C TRP A 208 9.86 6.74 -13.78
N LYS A 209 9.51 5.46 -13.87
CA LYS A 209 8.54 4.97 -14.87
C LYS A 209 7.16 5.53 -14.59
N GLU A 210 6.73 5.50 -13.33
CA GLU A 210 5.37 5.88 -12.92
C GLU A 210 5.27 7.33 -12.45
N PRO A 211 4.37 8.16 -13.01
CA PRO A 211 4.20 9.56 -12.61
C PRO A 211 3.97 9.76 -11.10
N ILE A 212 3.22 8.86 -10.46
CA ILE A 212 2.92 8.92 -9.03
C ILE A 212 4.13 8.62 -8.14
N PHE A 213 5.10 7.84 -8.63
CA PHE A 213 6.28 7.46 -7.86
C PHE A 213 7.49 8.38 -8.10
N ARG A 214 7.53 9.10 -9.23
CA ARG A 214 8.60 10.07 -9.55
C ARG A 214 8.93 11.04 -8.42
N PRO A 215 7.96 11.67 -7.73
CA PRO A 215 8.26 12.64 -6.67
C PRO A 215 9.11 12.06 -5.54
N PHE A 216 8.96 10.77 -5.23
CA PHE A 216 9.70 10.11 -4.15
C PHE A 216 11.21 10.03 -4.37
N VAL A 217 11.67 10.15 -5.62
CA VAL A 217 13.10 10.14 -5.95
C VAL A 217 13.83 11.33 -5.29
N SER A 218 13.15 12.47 -5.05
CA SER A 218 13.78 13.60 -4.35
C SER A 218 14.15 13.24 -2.90
N MET A 219 13.33 12.45 -2.22
CA MET A 219 13.60 11.98 -0.86
C MET A 219 14.77 11.01 -0.84
N ILE A 220 14.82 10.07 -1.81
CA ILE A 220 15.93 9.14 -1.96
C ILE A 220 17.25 9.91 -2.12
N VAL A 221 17.29 10.86 -3.05
CA VAL A 221 18.48 11.69 -3.31
C VAL A 221 18.89 12.48 -2.07
N ALA A 222 17.94 13.10 -1.36
CA ALA A 222 18.26 13.86 -0.15
C ALA A 222 18.93 12.99 0.92
N HIS A 223 18.43 11.78 1.17
CA HIS A 223 19.04 10.86 2.14
C HIS A 223 20.42 10.37 1.69
N LEU A 224 20.61 10.10 0.40
CA LEU A 224 21.92 9.73 -0.15
C LEU A 224 22.95 10.84 0.04
N VAL A 225 22.58 12.08 -0.27
CA VAL A 225 23.45 13.26 -0.09
C VAL A 225 23.81 13.41 1.39
N VAL A 226 22.82 13.38 2.28
CA VAL A 226 23.06 13.53 3.72
C VAL A 226 23.96 12.42 4.27
N GLY A 227 23.65 11.16 3.99
CA GLY A 227 24.45 10.05 4.50
C GLY A 227 25.89 10.06 3.95
N SER A 228 26.09 10.53 2.72
CA SER A 228 27.43 10.71 2.14
C SER A 228 28.19 11.84 2.82
N LEU A 229 27.54 12.99 3.06
CA LEU A 229 28.13 14.12 3.77
C LEU A 229 28.56 13.73 5.19
N LEU A 230 27.71 13.02 5.94
CA LEU A 230 28.03 12.60 7.30
C LEU A 230 29.22 11.65 7.37
N ARG A 231 29.34 10.73 6.41
CA ARG A 231 30.52 9.85 6.28
C ARG A 231 31.77 10.63 5.93
N TYR A 232 31.67 11.57 4.99
CA TYR A 232 32.78 12.45 4.62
C TYR A 232 33.25 13.30 5.80
N TYR A 233 32.33 13.93 6.54
CA TYR A 233 32.67 14.72 7.73
C TYR A 233 33.35 13.88 8.80
N ALA A 234 32.84 12.66 9.06
CA ALA A 234 33.47 11.75 10.00
C ALA A 234 34.89 11.34 9.55
N TRP A 235 35.08 11.05 8.26
CA TRP A 235 36.39 10.71 7.70
C TRP A 235 37.39 11.87 7.83
N MET A 236 36.94 13.11 7.64
CA MET A 236 37.76 14.32 7.77
C MET A 236 37.92 14.81 9.22
N GLY A 237 37.32 14.13 10.20
CA GLY A 237 37.34 14.57 11.60
C GLY A 237 36.55 15.87 11.87
N ILE A 238 35.61 16.23 10.99
CA ILE A 238 34.79 17.43 11.10
C ILE A 238 33.65 17.18 12.11
N SER A 239 33.64 17.94 13.20
CA SER A 239 32.62 17.86 14.27
C SER A 239 31.73 19.10 14.39
N ASN A 240 31.88 20.06 13.49
CA ASN A 240 31.14 21.32 13.52
C ASN A 240 29.62 21.08 13.41
N VAL A 241 28.84 21.64 14.34
CA VAL A 241 27.38 21.43 14.44
C VAL A 241 26.63 21.94 13.20
N PHE A 242 27.06 23.06 12.63
CA PHE A 242 26.45 23.60 11.43
C PHE A 242 26.60 22.62 10.26
N LEU A 243 27.79 22.06 10.05
CA LEU A 243 28.07 21.09 9.00
C LEU A 243 27.39 19.73 9.27
N THR A 244 27.45 19.24 10.51
CA THR A 244 27.00 17.88 10.86
C THR A 244 25.52 17.76 11.19
N LYS A 245 24.81 18.88 11.41
CA LYS A 245 23.36 18.88 11.73
C LYS A 245 22.54 19.83 10.87
N VAL A 246 22.93 21.11 10.80
CA VAL A 246 22.12 22.15 10.13
C VAL A 246 22.05 21.92 8.62
N ILE A 247 23.20 21.70 7.97
CA ILE A 247 23.25 21.41 6.52
C ILE A 247 22.45 20.12 6.20
N PRO A 248 22.71 18.97 6.84
CA PRO A 248 21.91 17.76 6.65
C PRO A 248 20.39 18.00 6.74
N LEU A 249 19.95 18.70 7.77
CA LEU A 249 18.54 19.00 7.98
C LEU A 249 17.98 19.88 6.85
N ALA A 250 18.72 20.90 6.41
CA ALA A 250 18.33 21.73 5.28
C ALA A 250 18.20 20.93 3.97
N VAL A 251 19.11 20.00 3.70
CA VAL A 251 19.03 19.10 2.53
C VAL A 251 17.78 18.22 2.59
N LEU A 252 17.45 17.65 3.75
CA LEU A 252 16.23 16.86 3.92
C LEU A 252 14.96 17.71 3.69
N PHE A 253 14.93 18.94 4.22
CA PHE A 253 13.82 19.88 3.97
C PHE A 253 13.66 20.21 2.48
N ILE A 254 14.75 20.42 1.75
CA ILE A 254 14.72 20.62 0.30
C ILE A 254 14.16 19.37 -0.40
N GLY A 255 14.58 18.17 0.02
CA GLY A 255 14.05 16.90 -0.49
C GLY A 255 12.53 16.78 -0.33
N ILE A 256 12.02 17.12 0.85
CA ILE A 256 10.57 17.14 1.17
C ILE A 256 9.85 18.21 0.34
N PHE A 257 10.42 19.41 0.21
CA PHE A 257 9.83 20.46 -0.62
C PHE A 257 9.70 20.02 -2.09
N LEU A 258 10.74 19.38 -2.64
CA LEU A 258 10.73 18.85 -4.00
C LEU A 258 9.73 17.70 -4.17
N LEU A 259 9.53 16.86 -3.15
CA LEU A 259 8.51 15.80 -3.14
C LEU A 259 7.12 16.42 -3.36
N PHE A 260 6.73 17.38 -2.53
CA PHE A 260 5.43 18.04 -2.65
C PHE A 260 5.27 18.82 -3.96
N ARG A 261 6.35 19.47 -4.43
CA ARG A 261 6.35 20.15 -5.73
C ARG A 261 6.17 19.15 -6.88
N GLY A 262 6.73 17.94 -6.77
CA GLY A 262 6.57 16.86 -7.73
C GLY A 262 5.11 16.44 -7.86
N PHE A 263 4.43 16.19 -6.74
CA PHE A 263 3.00 15.84 -6.72
C PHE A 263 2.11 16.92 -7.35
N LYS A 264 2.42 18.21 -7.16
CA LYS A 264 1.66 19.30 -7.79
C LYS A 264 1.73 19.32 -9.32
N LYS A 265 2.75 18.69 -9.92
CA LYS A 265 2.91 18.63 -11.38
C LYS A 265 2.18 17.44 -12.01
N ILE A 266 1.63 16.55 -11.20
CA ILE A 266 0.88 15.40 -11.68
C ILE A 266 -0.50 15.87 -12.14
N LYS A 267 -0.86 15.54 -13.38
CA LYS A 267 -2.23 15.65 -13.86
C LYS A 267 -2.99 14.39 -13.46
N TRP A 268 -3.85 14.52 -12.46
CA TRP A 268 -4.63 13.41 -11.92
C TRP A 268 -5.67 12.84 -12.90
N SER A 269 -6.00 13.57 -13.97
CA SER A 269 -6.90 13.08 -15.03
C SER A 269 -6.25 12.09 -15.99
N GLU A 270 -4.92 11.90 -15.91
CA GLU A 270 -4.13 11.05 -16.81
C GLU A 270 -3.57 9.80 -16.08
N ILE A 271 -3.95 9.59 -14.82
CA ILE A 271 -3.58 8.44 -13.96
C ILE A 271 -4.85 7.72 -13.55
#